data_AF-A0A530ATP9-F1
#
_entry.id   AF-A0A530ATP9-F1
#
_cell.length_a   1.000
_cell.length_b   1.000
_cell.length_c   1.000
_cell.angle_alpha   90.00
_cell.angle_beta   90.00
_cell.angle_gamma   90.00
#
_symmetry.space_group_name_H-M   'P 1'
#
loop_
_entity.id
_entity.type
_entity.pdbx_description
1 polymer ?
#
loop_
_entity_poly.entity_id
_entity_poly.type
_entity_poly.pdbx_seq_one_letter_code
_entity_poly.pdbx_strand_id
1 'polypeptide(L)'
;SFSGKRAVAQGQDITYVTERCVMKLTPDGLMVTELAPGVDLERDVLAQAEIPLSVANDLKVTPAALYQDRPVGLSLNGGASVGGAHG
;
A
#
# COMPACT_ATOMS: atom_id res chain seq x y z
N SER A 1 -1.75 14.01 -14.45
CA SER A 1 -1.50 12.56 -14.34
C SER A 1 -0.33 12.33 -13.38
N PHE A 2 -0.24 11.15 -12.78
CA PHE A 2 0.91 10.75 -11.97
C PHE A 2 1.98 10.08 -12.85
N SER A 3 3.27 10.31 -12.55
CA SER A 3 4.40 9.66 -13.25
C SER A 3 5.21 8.81 -12.26
N GLY A 4 4.96 7.50 -12.28
CA GLY A 4 5.66 6.55 -11.40
C GLY A 4 7.17 6.56 -11.62
N LYS A 5 7.63 6.62 -12.88
CA LYS A 5 9.06 6.68 -13.22
C LYS A 5 9.75 7.89 -12.58
N ARG A 6 9.11 9.07 -12.61
CA ARG A 6 9.66 10.28 -11.99
C ARG A 6 9.66 10.17 -10.46
N ALA A 7 8.60 9.61 -9.86
CA ALA A 7 8.51 9.42 -8.43
C ALA A 7 9.63 8.51 -7.89
N VAL A 8 9.87 7.38 -8.57
CA VAL A 8 11.00 6.47 -8.25
C VAL A 8 12.34 7.19 -8.38
N ALA A 9 12.56 7.92 -9.49
CA ALA A 9 13.80 8.67 -9.70
C ALA A 9 14.03 9.77 -8.65
N GLN A 10 12.98 10.26 -8.00
CA GLN A 10 13.04 11.26 -6.93
C GLN A 10 13.11 10.64 -5.54
N GLY A 11 13.12 9.30 -5.42
CA GLY A 11 13.12 8.61 -4.13
C GLY A 11 11.83 8.83 -3.32
N GLN A 12 10.70 9.11 -3.98
CA GLN A 12 9.41 9.23 -3.29
C GLN A 12 8.94 7.86 -2.80
N ASP A 13 8.43 7.80 -1.57
CA ASP A 13 7.78 6.59 -1.05
C ASP A 13 6.33 6.53 -1.54
N ILE A 14 6.10 5.71 -2.56
CA ILE A 14 4.79 5.55 -3.19
C ILE A 14 4.14 4.26 -2.73
N THR A 15 2.97 4.40 -2.11
CA THR A 15 2.15 3.29 -1.62
C THR A 15 0.78 3.32 -2.30
N TYR A 16 0.35 2.17 -2.81
CA TYR A 16 -0.99 1.92 -3.35
C TYR A 16 -1.76 1.07 -2.35
N VAL A 17 -2.92 1.55 -1.92
CA VAL A 17 -3.78 0.83 -0.97
C VAL A 17 -5.06 0.42 -1.69
N THR A 18 -5.40 -0.85 -1.59
CA THR A 18 -6.66 -1.41 -2.09
C THR A 18 -7.40 -2.11 -0.95
N GLU A 19 -8.61 -2.59 -1.23
CA GLU A 19 -9.36 -3.43 -0.30
C GLU A 19 -8.71 -4.80 -0.05
N ARG A 20 -7.93 -5.32 -1.01
CA ARG A 20 -7.32 -6.67 -0.95
C ARG A 20 -5.88 -6.66 -0.46
N CYS A 21 -5.10 -5.66 -0.86
CA CYS A 21 -3.67 -5.59 -0.56
C CYS A 21 -3.11 -4.16 -0.60
N VAL A 22 -1.94 -3.99 0.02
CA VAL A 22 -1.11 -2.78 -0.06
C VAL A 22 0.12 -3.10 -0.88
N MET A 23 0.43 -2.22 -1.84
CA MET A 23 1.57 -2.35 -2.73
C MET A 23 2.47 -1.12 -2.65
N LYS A 24 3.77 -1.31 -2.89
CA LYS A 24 4.73 -0.22 -3.07
C LYS A 24 5.24 -0.15 -4.51
N LEU A 25 5.52 1.07 -4.98
CA LEU A 25 6.30 1.25 -6.20
C LEU A 25 7.79 1.15 -5.87
N THR A 26 8.47 0.20 -6.48
CA THR A 26 9.92 0.01 -6.37
C THR A 26 10.58 0.25 -7.72
N PRO A 27 11.93 0.33 -7.78
CA PRO A 27 12.65 0.36 -9.05
C PRO A 27 12.35 -0.83 -9.97
N ASP A 28 12.01 -1.99 -9.39
CA ASP A 28 11.74 -3.24 -10.12
C ASP A 28 10.25 -3.40 -10.50
N GLY A 29 9.38 -2.48 -10.08
CA GLY A 29 7.95 -2.52 -10.34
C GLY A 29 7.11 -2.51 -9.06
N LEU A 30 5.89 -3.04 -9.15
CA LEU A 30 4.99 -3.12 -8.00
C LEU A 30 5.34 -4.31 -7.11
N MET A 31 5.30 -4.07 -5.80
CA MET A 31 5.54 -5.07 -4.78
C MET A 31 4.38 -5.11 -3.79
N VAL A 32 3.77 -6.27 -3.59
CA VAL A 32 2.78 -6.51 -2.54
C VAL A 32 3.51 -6.55 -1.20
N THR A 33 3.07 -5.72 -0.26
CA THR A 33 3.69 -5.52 1.06
C THR A 33 2.77 -5.90 2.21
N GLU A 34 1.46 -5.73 2.03
CA GLU A 34 0.46 -6.17 3.01
C GLU A 34 -0.74 -6.81 2.31
N LEU A 35 -1.37 -7.78 2.96
CA LEU A 35 -2.55 -8.50 2.49
C LEU A 35 -3.71 -8.33 3.48
N ALA A 36 -4.92 -8.13 2.99
CA ALA A 36 -6.10 -8.07 3.84
C ALA A 36 -6.34 -9.42 4.54
N PRO A 37 -6.84 -9.44 5.79
CA PRO A 37 -7.16 -10.68 6.49
C PRO A 37 -8.13 -11.55 5.69
N GLY A 38 -7.78 -12.83 5.52
CA GLY A 38 -8.63 -13.80 4.81
C GLY A 38 -8.55 -13.75 3.29
N VAL A 39 -7.78 -12.84 2.70
CA VAL A 39 -7.49 -12.81 1.27
C VAL A 39 -6.41 -13.84 0.93
N ASP A 40 -6.58 -14.56 -0.18
CA ASP A 40 -5.59 -15.49 -0.72
C ASP A 40 -4.68 -14.78 -1.72
N LEU A 41 -3.36 -14.80 -1.50
CA LEU A 41 -2.39 -14.05 -2.30
C LEU A 41 -2.45 -14.44 -3.79
N GLU A 42 -2.46 -15.73 -4.08
CA GLU A 42 -2.40 -16.23 -5.45
C GLU A 42 -3.74 -15.99 -6.17
N ARG A 43 -4.83 -16.47 -5.60
CA ARG A 43 -6.16 -16.44 -6.24
C ARG A 43 -6.74 -15.03 -6.35
N ASP A 44 -6.62 -14.24 -5.28
CA ASP A 44 -7.36 -12.98 -5.14
C ASP A 44 -6.52 -11.74 -5.48
N VAL A 45 -5.18 -11.86 -5.56
CA VAL A 45 -4.28 -10.74 -5.89
C VAL A 45 -3.47 -11.01 -7.15
N LEU A 46 -2.60 -12.02 -7.15
CA LEU A 46 -1.66 -12.25 -8.26
C LEU A 46 -2.39 -12.68 -9.54
N ALA A 47 -3.34 -13.62 -9.45
CA ALA A 47 -4.12 -14.09 -10.59
C ALA A 47 -5.11 -13.03 -11.13
N GLN A 48 -5.41 -11.98 -10.36
CA GLN A 48 -6.27 -10.86 -10.77
C GLN A 48 -5.47 -9.71 -11.41
N ALA A 49 -4.13 -9.75 -11.33
CA ALA A 49 -3.29 -8.69 -11.86
C ALA A 49 -2.95 -8.92 -13.34
N GLU A 50 -3.10 -7.87 -14.15
CA GLU A 50 -2.69 -7.90 -15.57
C GLU A 50 -1.17 -7.68 -15.75
N ILE A 51 -0.46 -7.37 -14.67
CA ILE A 51 0.97 -7.15 -14.64
C ILE A 51 1.61 -7.99 -13.52
N PRO A 52 2.88 -8.40 -13.67
CA PRO A 52 3.60 -9.10 -12.62
C PRO A 52 3.70 -8.23 -11.36
N LEU A 53 3.35 -8.81 -10.21
CA LEU A 53 3.57 -8.21 -8.90
C LEU A 53 4.62 -9.03 -8.17
N SER A 54 5.64 -8.36 -7.63
CA SER A 54 6.57 -8.99 -6.69
C SER A 54 5.94 -9.08 -5.30
N VAL A 55 6.44 -9.96 -4.45
CA VAL A 55 5.94 -10.16 -3.09
C VAL A 55 7.06 -9.87 -2.11
N ALA A 56 6.79 -9.03 -1.11
CA ALA A 56 7.76 -8.72 -0.07
C ALA A 56 8.13 -9.98 0.73
N ASN A 57 9.41 -10.14 1.06
CA ASN A 57 9.88 -11.24 1.90
C ASN A 57 9.27 -11.19 3.31
N ASP A 58 8.93 -10.00 3.78
CA ASP A 58 8.28 -9.74 5.07
C ASP A 58 6.80 -9.40 4.91
N LEU A 59 6.11 -9.99 3.91
CA LEU A 59 4.68 -9.76 3.65
C LEU A 59 3.86 -9.84 4.94
N LYS A 60 3.09 -8.79 5.21
CA LYS A 60 2.28 -8.67 6.44
C LYS A 60 0.81 -8.83 6.15
N VAL A 61 0.05 -9.11 7.19
CA VAL A 61 -1.41 -8.99 7.15
C VAL A 61 -1.78 -7.62 7.69
N THR A 62 -2.64 -6.88 6.99
CA THR A 62 -3.13 -5.58 7.46
C THR A 62 -3.95 -5.76 8.75
N PRO A 63 -4.01 -4.75 9.64
CA PRO A 63 -4.73 -4.88 10.90
C PRO A 63 -6.23 -5.18 10.68
N ALA A 64 -6.72 -6.28 11.27
CA ALA A 64 -8.11 -6.71 11.11
C ALA A 64 -9.16 -5.69 11.58
N ALA A 65 -8.78 -4.79 12.49
CA ALA A 65 -9.64 -3.70 12.93
C ALA A 65 -10.09 -2.78 11.78
N LEU A 66 -9.28 -2.66 10.70
CA LEU A 66 -9.62 -1.84 9.52
C LEU A 66 -10.83 -2.38 8.74
N TYR A 67 -11.22 -3.64 8.96
CA TYR A 67 -12.25 -4.34 8.19
C TYR A 67 -13.51 -4.61 9.01
N GLN A 68 -13.66 -3.93 10.14
CA GLN A 68 -14.79 -4.11 11.06
C GLN A 68 -15.55 -2.80 11.18
N ASP A 69 -16.87 -2.89 11.29
CA ASP A 69 -17.74 -1.72 11.47
C ASP A 69 -17.71 -1.23 12.93
N ARG A 70 -16.53 -0.77 13.35
CA ARG A 70 -16.28 -0.17 14.66
C ARG A 70 -15.07 0.77 14.61
N PRO A 71 -14.94 1.72 15.55
CA PRO A 71 -13.77 2.58 15.61
C PRO A 71 -12.46 1.80 15.71
N VAL A 72 -11.47 2.15 14.88
CA VAL A 72 -10.18 1.47 14.77
C VAL A 72 -9.18 1.83 15.89
N GLY A 73 -9.48 2.84 16.71
CA GLY A 73 -8.58 3.28 17.78
C GLY A 73 -7.27 3.90 17.28
N LEU A 74 -7.29 4.54 16.10
CA LEU A 74 -6.11 5.17 15.49
C LEU A 74 -5.58 6.30 16.38
N SER A 75 -4.31 6.19 16.78
CA SER A 75 -3.55 7.27 17.40
C SER A 75 -2.46 7.71 16.44
N LEU A 76 -2.39 9.02 16.17
CA LEU A 76 -1.34 9.60 15.34
C LEU A 76 -0.20 10.04 16.26
N ASN A 77 1.04 9.62 15.95
CA ASN A 77 2.23 9.93 16.75
C ASN A 77 2.70 11.40 16.62
N GLY A 78 1.79 12.35 16.37
CA GLY A 78 2.05 13.80 16.37
C GLY A 78 2.92 14.36 15.24
N GLY A 79 3.41 13.53 14.31
CA GLY A 79 4.33 13.95 13.24
C GLY A 79 3.71 14.57 11.98
N ALA A 80 2.39 14.75 11.92
CA ALA A 80 1.74 15.33 10.75
C ALA A 80 1.92 16.86 10.73
N SER A 81 2.92 17.37 9.99
CA SER A 81 2.86 18.75 9.51
C SER A 81 1.86 18.78 8.35
N VAL A 82 0.73 19.46 8.52
CA VAL A 82 -0.14 19.81 7.39
C VAL A 82 0.71 20.66 6.44
N GLY A 83 1.04 20.10 5.28
CA GLY A 83 1.80 20.79 4.24
C GLY A 83 1.17 22.14 3.93
N GLY A 84 2.04 23.14 3.79
CA GLY A 84 1.71 24.57 3.81
C GLY A 84 0.56 24.97 2.89
N ALA A 85 -0.19 25.96 3.35
CA ALA A 85 -1.06 26.78 2.52
C ALA A 85 -0.27 27.26 1.30
N HIS A 86 -0.70 26.85 0.11
CA HIS A 86 -0.35 27.55 -1.12
C HIS A 86 -0.98 28.95 -1.04
N GLY A 87 -0.16 29.97 -1.29
CA GLY A 87 -0.55 31.37 -1.30
C GLY A 87 -1.48 31.75 -2.45
#